data_AF-A0A840USB5-F1
#
_entry.id   AF-A0A840USB5-F1
#
_cell.length_a   1.000
_cell.length_b   1.000
_cell.length_c   1.000
_cell.angle_alpha   90.00
_cell.angle_beta   90.00
_cell.angle_gamma   90.00
#
_symmetry.space_group_name_H-M   'P 1'
#
loop_
_entity.id
_entity.type
_entity.pdbx_description
1 polymer ?
#
loop_
_entity_poly.entity_id
_entity_poly.type
_entity_poly.pdbx_seq_one_letter_code
_entity_poly.pdbx_strand_id
1 'polypeptide(L)' 'MKTEFVKNKTFLSLKELKVELADYVNWFNNYSIHSSLNYLTPRAFKENALKKSV' A
#
# COMPACT_ATOMS: atom_id res chain seq x y z
N MET A 1 -7.67 7.40 -4.60
CA MET A 1 -6.86 7.94 -3.48
C MET A 1 -7.26 7.19 -2.22
N LYS A 2 -6.32 6.62 -1.47
CA LYS A 2 -6.61 5.94 -0.19
C LYS A 2 -6.93 6.99 0.86
N THR A 3 -8.20 7.40 0.93
CA THR A 3 -8.67 8.44 1.86
C THR A 3 -8.49 8.03 3.32
N GLU A 4 -8.44 6.73 3.60
CA GLU A 4 -8.17 6.15 4.92
C GLU A 4 -6.87 6.64 5.56
N PHE A 5 -5.80 6.85 4.77
CA PHE A 5 -4.51 7.28 5.30
C PHE A 5 -4.58 8.69 5.92
N VAL A 6 -5.37 9.58 5.33
CA VAL A 6 -5.49 10.99 5.74
C VAL A 6 -6.73 11.27 6.59
N LYS A 7 -7.65 10.31 6.72
CA LYS A 7 -8.91 10.50 7.42
C LYS A 7 -8.66 10.78 8.89
N ASN A 8 -9.12 11.93 9.37
CA ASN A 8 -8.99 12.39 10.75
C ASN A 8 -7.54 12.48 11.27
N LYS A 9 -6.56 12.63 10.37
CA LYS A 9 -5.16 12.85 10.74
C LYS A 9 -4.73 14.29 10.45
N THR A 10 -3.94 14.85 11.35
CA THR A 10 -3.22 16.10 11.15
C THR A 10 -1.75 15.81 11.39
N PHE A 11 -0.90 16.21 10.45
CA PHE A 11 0.55 16.04 10.54
C PHE A 11 1.16 17.35 11.05
N LEU A 12 2.01 17.25 12.07
CA LEU A 12 2.70 18.37 12.69
C LEU A 12 3.88 18.88 11.85
N SER A 13 4.36 18.06 10.90
CA SER A 13 5.41 18.47 9.96
C SER A 13 5.36 17.69 8.65
N LEU A 14 5.98 18.26 7.61
CA LEU A 14 6.20 17.55 6.35
C LEU A 14 7.09 16.31 6.53
N LYS A 15 7.99 16.31 7.51
CA LYS A 15 8.86 15.16 7.80
C LYS A 15 8.03 13.99 8.33
N GLU A 16 7.14 14.25 9.28
CA GLU A 16 6.23 13.24 9.83
C GLU A 16 5.31 12.66 8.76
N LEU A 17 4.69 13.51 7.93
CA LEU A 17 3.89 13.08 6.80
C LEU A 17 4.65 12.11 5.88
N LYS A 18 5.91 12.42 5.56
CA LYS A 18 6.73 11.58 4.69
C LYS A 18 7.04 10.21 5.31
N VAL A 19 7.34 10.17 6.60
CA VAL A 19 7.61 8.91 7.31
C VAL A 19 6.36 8.05 7.38
N GLU A 20 5.24 8.59 7.85
CA GLU A 20 3.99 7.85 7.93
C GLU A 20 3.50 7.38 6.55
N LEU A 21 3.69 8.20 5.52
CA LEU A 21 3.31 7.83 4.16
C LEU A 21 4.18 6.68 3.64
N ALA A 22 5.49 6.72 3.89
CA ALA A 22 6.39 5.63 3.51
C ALA A 22 5.99 4.31 4.19
N ASP A 23 5.68 4.36 5.49
CA ASP A 23 5.23 3.18 6.24
C ASP A 23 3.89 2.66 5.72
N TYR A 24 2.93 3.55 5.45
CA TYR A 24 1.63 3.18 4.90
C TYR A 24 1.76 2.53 3.51
N VAL A 25 2.58 3.11 2.64
CA VAL A 25 2.83 2.56 1.30
C VAL A 25 3.50 1.21 1.38
N ASN A 26 4.45 1.03 2.29
CA ASN A 26 5.12 -0.24 2.51
C ASN A 26 4.12 -1.31 3.02
N TRP A 27 3.30 -0.97 4.01
CA TRP A 27 2.25 -1.84 4.54
C TRP A 27 1.26 -2.24 3.45
N PHE A 28 0.73 -1.27 2.70
CA PHE A 28 -0.25 -1.49 1.65
C PHE A 28 0.29 -2.41 0.54
N ASN A 29 1.54 -2.20 0.10
CA ASN A 29 2.10 -2.95 -1.02
C ASN A 29 2.56 -4.36 -0.65
N ASN A 30 3.09 -4.55 0.57
CA ASN A 30 3.76 -5.79 0.95
C ASN A 30 2.97 -6.65 1.94
N TYR A 31 2.03 -6.08 2.69
CA TYR A 31 1.37 -6.77 3.82
C TYR A 31 -0.16 -6.79 3.72
N SER A 32 -0.80 -5.80 3.10
CA SER A 32 -2.26 -5.80 2.92
C SER A 32 -2.70 -6.77 1.83
N ILE A 33 -3.60 -7.70 2.18
CA ILE A 33 -4.26 -8.59 1.22
C ILE A 33 -5.57 -7.97 0.70
N HIS A 34 -5.85 -8.17 -0.58
CA HIS A 34 -7.02 -7.60 -1.23
C HIS A 34 -7.88 -8.67 -1.88
N SER A 35 -9.18 -8.71 -1.56
CA SER A 35 -10.13 -9.64 -2.18
C SER A 35 -10.19 -9.49 -3.70
N SER A 36 -10.12 -8.25 -4.21
CA SER A 36 -10.04 -7.97 -5.66
C SER A 36 -8.75 -8.44 -6.32
N LEU A 37 -7.69 -8.69 -5.55
CA LEU A 37 -6.42 -9.27 -6.03
C LEU A 37 -6.33 -10.77 -5.72
N ASN A 38 -7.48 -11.45 -5.58
CA ASN A 38 -7.55 -12.86 -5.23
C ASN A 38 -6.83 -13.17 -3.89
N TYR A 39 -7.04 -12.30 -2.90
CA TYR A 39 -6.42 -12.38 -1.57
C TYR A 39 -4.89 -12.29 -1.57
N LEU A 40 -4.31 -11.66 -2.61
CA LEU A 40 -2.88 -11.37 -2.68
C LEU A 40 -2.57 -9.94 -2.26
N THR A 41 -1.32 -9.71 -1.88
CA THR A 41 -0.77 -8.37 -1.73
C THR A 41 -0.51 -7.76 -3.10
N PRO A 42 -0.49 -6.42 -3.25
CA PRO A 42 -0.20 -5.78 -4.53
C PRO A 42 1.13 -6.22 -5.14
N ARG A 43 2.16 -6.43 -4.31
CA ARG A 43 3.45 -6.96 -4.77
C ARG A 43 3.32 -8.40 -5.29
N ALA A 44 2.72 -9.30 -4.51
CA ALA A 44 2.56 -10.70 -4.91
C ALA A 44 1.69 -10.83 -6.17
N PHE A 45 0.66 -10.00 -6.30
CA PHE A 45 -0.16 -9.94 -7.50
C PHE A 45 0.66 -9.56 -8.75
N LYS A 46 1.53 -8.54 -8.65
CA LYS A 46 2.43 -8.15 -9.75
C LYS A 46 3.40 -9.26 -10.10
N GLU A 47 4.02 -9.90 -9.10
CA GLU A 47 4.93 -11.02 -9.33
C GLU A 47 4.23 -12.19 -10.04
N ASN A 48 2.99 -12.49 -9.66
CA ASN A 48 2.18 -13.52 -10.33
C ASN A 48 1.76 -13.14 -11.75
N ALA A 49 1.46 -11.86 -12.00
CA ALA A 49 1.15 -11.38 -13.34
C ALA A 49 2.37 -11.50 -14.27
N LEU A 50 3.57 -11.15 -13.78
CA LEU A 50 4.82 -11.26 -14.54
C LEU A 50 5.19 -12.72 -14.86
N LYS A 51 4.92 -13.65 -13.94
CA LYS A 51 5.12 -15.09 -14.17
C LYS A 51 4.19 -15.69 -15.23
N LYS A 52 3.01 -15.08 -15.45
CA LYS A 52 2.04 -15.54 -16.46
C LYS A 52 2.32 -15.01 -17.86
N SER A 53 3.13 -13.96 -17.98
CA SER A 53 3.52 -13.35 -19.26
C SER A 53 4.81 -13.91 -19.86
N VAL A 54 5.45 -14.87 -19.18
CA VAL A 54 6.63 -15.63 -19.64
C VAL A 54 6.18 -17.04 -19.95
#